data_AF-A0A2W7MIS6-F1
#
_entry.id   AF-A0A2W7MIS6-F1
#
_cell.length_a   1.000
_cell.length_b   1.000
_cell.length_c   1.000
_cell.angle_alpha   90.00
_cell.angle_beta   90.00
_cell.angle_gamma   90.00
#
_symmetry.space_group_name_H-M   'P 1'
#
loop_
_entity.id
_entity.type
_entity.pdbx_description
1 polymer ?
#
loop_
_entity_poly.entity_id
_entity_poly.type
_entity_poly.pdbx_seq_one_letter_code
_entity_poly.pdbx_strand_id
1 'polypeptide(L)'
;MDISKFIYQLQTSSIKEFKNILLGFDIKLSDKELKGVYPLLQEISLSWLLIGVPLPIQHKLVDILGEDRAIDLFNQLKEKVPSSFKEK
;
A
#
# COMPACT_ATOMS: atom_id res chain seq x y z
N MET A 1 -1.92 2.59 15.95
CA MET A 1 -0.55 2.38 15.46
C MET A 1 -0.13 3.64 14.74
N ASP A 2 1.07 4.16 14.97
CA ASP A 2 1.56 5.33 14.22
C ASP A 2 1.65 5.00 12.72
N ILE A 3 1.19 5.91 11.85
CA ILE A 3 1.31 5.75 10.39
C ILE A 3 2.76 5.52 9.99
N SER A 4 3.70 6.23 10.63
CA SER A 4 5.12 6.14 10.33
C SER A 4 5.65 4.74 10.65
N LYS A 5 5.16 4.11 11.72
CA LYS A 5 5.50 2.72 12.06
C LYS A 5 4.88 1.74 11.07
N PHE A 6 3.66 1.99 10.60
CA PHE A 6 3.01 1.16 9.59
C PHE A 6 3.74 1.22 8.24
N ILE A 7 4.07 2.42 7.77
CA ILE A 7 4.85 2.63 6.55
C ILE A 7 6.23 2.00 6.69
N TYR A 8 6.91 2.22 7.81
CA TYR A 8 8.20 1.58 8.07
C TYR A 8 8.09 0.05 8.04
N GLN A 9 7.07 -0.54 8.68
CA GLN A 9 6.81 -1.98 8.62
C GLN A 9 6.55 -2.44 7.18
N LEU A 10 5.77 -1.71 6.39
CA LEU A 10 5.55 -2.02 4.98
C LEU A 10 6.85 -1.98 4.19
N GLN A 11 7.75 -1.03 4.47
CA GLN A 11 9.04 -0.83 3.78
C GLN A 11 10.14 -1.82 4.21
N THR A 12 10.11 -2.34 5.43
CA THR A 12 11.16 -3.24 5.94
C THR A 12 10.69 -4.69 6.08
N SER A 13 9.39 -4.96 5.86
CA SER A 13 8.83 -6.31 5.94
C SER A 13 9.41 -7.22 4.87
N SER A 14 9.64 -8.48 5.23
CA SER A 14 9.85 -9.54 4.24
C SER A 14 8.58 -9.81 3.44
N ILE A 15 8.68 -10.41 2.26
CA ILE A 15 7.49 -10.77 1.45
C ILE A 15 6.47 -11.65 2.20
N LYS A 16 6.93 -12.48 3.14
CA LYS A 16 6.07 -13.29 4.02
C LYS A 16 5.30 -12.42 5.01
N GLU A 17 5.98 -11.47 5.63
CA GLU A 17 5.35 -10.51 6.55
C GLU A 17 4.42 -9.57 5.81
N PHE A 18 4.80 -9.10 4.63
CA PHE A 18 3.96 -8.30 3.76
C PHE A 18 2.64 -9.02 3.42
N LYS A 19 2.72 -10.32 3.10
CA LYS A 19 1.52 -11.16 2.90
C LYS A 19 0.64 -11.18 4.15
N ASN A 20 1.22 -11.27 5.34
CA ASN A 20 0.47 -11.21 6.60
C ASN A 20 -0.14 -9.82 6.87
N ILE A 21 0.57 -8.74 6.53
CA ILE A 21 0.05 -7.37 6.64
C ILE A 21 -1.18 -7.21 5.74
N LEU A 22 -1.10 -7.73 4.51
CA LEU A 22 -2.21 -7.71 3.55
C LEU A 22 -3.41 -8.58 3.96
N LEU A 23 -3.27 -9.54 4.87
CA LEU A 23 -4.44 -10.25 5.43
C LEU A 23 -5.36 -9.31 6.22
N GLY A 24 -4.84 -8.17 6.69
CA GLY A 24 -5.64 -7.11 7.32
C GLY A 24 -6.32 -6.17 6.34
N PHE A 25 -6.14 -6.42 5.03
CA PHE A 25 -6.77 -5.71 3.92
C PHE A 25 -7.82 -6.63 3.28
N ASP A 26 -8.86 -6.03 2.71
CA ASP A 26 -9.90 -6.79 2.00
C ASP A 26 -9.38 -7.36 0.67
N ILE A 27 -8.26 -6.81 0.17
CA ILE A 27 -7.68 -7.22 -1.10
C ILE A 27 -6.93 -8.55 -0.99
N LYS A 28 -7.42 -9.55 -1.71
CA LYS A 28 -6.71 -10.83 -1.89
C LYS A 28 -5.78 -10.73 -3.08
N LEU A 29 -4.48 -10.88 -2.83
CA LEU A 29 -3.45 -10.94 -3.87
C LEU A 29 -2.99 -12.38 -4.11
N SER A 30 -2.91 -12.79 -5.37
CA SER A 30 -2.21 -14.01 -5.76
C SER A 30 -0.69 -13.87 -5.58
N ASP A 31 0.04 -14.98 -5.52
CA ASP A 31 1.52 -14.92 -5.37
C ASP A 31 2.22 -14.21 -6.55
N LYS A 32 1.59 -14.12 -7.73
CA LYS A 32 2.12 -13.33 -8.86
C LYS A 32 1.94 -11.84 -8.62
N GLU A 33 0.75 -11.42 -8.22
CA GLU A 33 0.44 -10.02 -7.91
C GLU A 33 1.26 -9.54 -6.72
N LEU A 34 1.39 -10.38 -5.68
CA LEU A 34 2.20 -10.08 -4.51
C LEU A 34 3.65 -9.72 -4.89
N LYS A 35 4.26 -10.47 -5.83
CA LYS A 35 5.62 -10.19 -6.31
C LYS A 35 5.74 -8.87 -7.06
N GLY A 36 4.67 -8.42 -7.72
CA GLY A 36 4.63 -7.13 -8.41
C GLY A 36 4.33 -5.97 -7.47
N VAL A 37 3.39 -6.14 -6.54
CA VAL A 37 2.94 -5.11 -5.61
C VAL A 37 3.95 -4.88 -4.49
N TYR A 38 4.59 -5.93 -3.98
CA TYR A 38 5.56 -5.86 -2.88
C TYR A 38 6.65 -4.80 -3.10
N PRO A 39 7.43 -4.82 -4.21
CA PRO A 39 8.46 -3.81 -4.42
C PRO A 39 7.89 -2.40 -4.56
N LEU A 40 6.67 -2.23 -5.10
CA LEU A 40 6.02 -0.93 -5.25
C LEU A 40 5.58 -0.37 -3.89
N LEU A 41 5.06 -1.21 -3.01
CA LEU A 41 4.68 -0.80 -1.65
C LEU A 41 5.89 -0.66 -0.72
N GLN A 42 7.07 -1.16 -1.08
CA GLN A 42 8.31 -0.85 -0.38
C GLN A 42 8.81 0.57 -0.70
N GLU A 43 8.41 1.13 -1.85
CA GLU A 43 8.65 2.53 -2.19
C GLU A 43 7.60 3.48 -1.58
N ILE A 44 6.59 2.95 -0.89
CA ILE A 44 5.55 3.77 -0.28
C ILE A 44 6.18 4.75 0.70
N SER A 45 5.70 5.97 0.68
CA SER A 45 6.12 7.01 1.60
C SER A 45 4.91 7.73 2.19
N LEU A 46 5.11 8.35 3.34
CA LEU A 46 4.14 9.27 3.92
C LEU A 46 3.68 10.34 2.93
N SER A 47 4.57 10.79 2.06
CA SER A 47 4.25 11.73 0.99
C SER A 47 3.17 11.20 0.07
N TRP A 48 3.14 9.92 -0.27
CA TRP A 48 2.09 9.36 -1.14
C TRP A 48 0.69 9.48 -0.53
N LEU A 49 0.61 9.49 0.80
CA LEU A 49 -0.64 9.64 1.54
C LEU A 49 -1.10 11.10 1.61
N LEU A 50 -0.16 12.05 1.57
CA LEU A 50 -0.42 13.48 1.68
C LEU A 50 -0.64 14.15 0.31
N ILE A 51 0.26 13.91 -0.64
CA ILE A 51 0.29 14.56 -1.97
C ILE A 51 -0.09 13.60 -3.10
N GLY A 52 -0.35 12.33 -2.80
CA GLY A 52 -0.76 11.33 -3.77
C GLY A 52 0.41 10.48 -4.30
N VAL A 53 0.04 9.34 -4.87
CA VAL A 53 0.98 8.33 -5.36
C VAL A 53 1.56 8.79 -6.70
N PRO A 54 2.86 8.60 -6.98
CA PRO A 54 3.43 8.94 -8.28
C PRO A 54 2.74 8.18 -9.42
N LEU A 55 2.46 8.87 -10.54
CA LEU A 55 1.83 8.29 -11.74
C LEU A 55 2.47 6.96 -12.19
N PRO A 56 3.81 6.82 -12.25
CA PRO A 56 4.42 5.55 -12.65
C PRO A 56 4.05 4.38 -11.74
N ILE A 57 3.86 4.63 -10.45
CA ILE A 57 3.46 3.60 -9.48
C ILE A 57 1.97 3.29 -9.62
N GLN A 58 1.13 4.30 -9.82
CA GLN A 58 -0.29 4.10 -10.11
C GLN A 58 -0.47 3.20 -11.33
N HIS A 59 0.19 3.52 -12.45
CA HIS A 59 0.11 2.71 -13.68
C HIS A 59 0.56 1.27 -13.44
N LYS A 60 1.68 1.04 -12.75
CA LYS A 60 2.13 -0.32 -12.43
C LYS A 60 1.14 -1.09 -11.56
N LEU A 61 0.54 -0.44 -10.56
CA LEU A 61 -0.45 -1.09 -9.70
C LEU A 61 -1.72 -1.43 -10.47
N VAL A 62 -2.16 -0.55 -11.37
CA VAL A 62 -3.30 -0.81 -12.29
C VAL A 62 -2.98 -1.98 -13.22
N ASP A 63 -1.77 -2.04 -13.79
CA ASP A 63 -1.33 -3.15 -14.64
C ASP A 63 -1.35 -4.50 -13.91
N ILE A 64 -0.96 -4.51 -12.62
CA ILE A 64 -0.86 -5.74 -11.82
C ILE A 64 -2.23 -6.18 -11.28
N LEU A 65 -3.02 -5.24 -10.77
CA LEU A 65 -4.23 -5.53 -9.98
C LEU A 65 -5.54 -5.29 -10.73
N GLY A 66 -5.50 -4.48 -11.79
CA GLY A 66 -6.66 -3.83 -12.37
C GLY A 66 -6.98 -2.49 -11.68
N GLU A 67 -7.69 -1.63 -12.38
CA GLU A 67 -8.00 -0.25 -11.95
C GLU A 67 -8.73 -0.22 -10.60
N ASP A 68 -9.86 -0.94 -10.48
CA ASP A 68 -10.67 -0.99 -9.26
C ASP A 68 -9.87 -1.45 -8.03
N ARG A 69 -9.07 -2.51 -8.19
CA ARG A 69 -8.30 -3.10 -7.07
C ARG A 69 -7.09 -2.26 -6.68
N ALA A 70 -6.47 -1.57 -7.65
CA ALA A 70 -5.42 -0.60 -7.34
C ALA A 70 -5.99 0.58 -6.53
N ILE A 71 -7.16 1.11 -6.93
CA ILE A 71 -7.85 2.18 -6.21
C ILE A 71 -8.23 1.72 -4.79
N ASP A 72 -8.80 0.52 -4.66
CA ASP A 72 -9.19 -0.05 -3.38
C ASP A 72 -8.00 -0.22 -2.43
N LEU A 73 -6.88 -0.77 -2.92
CA LEU A 73 -5.64 -0.87 -2.15
C LEU A 73 -5.20 0.50 -1.60
N PHE A 74 -5.25 1.55 -2.42
CA PHE A 74 -4.91 2.90 -1.96
C PHE A 74 -5.88 3.46 -0.94
N ASN A 75 -7.17 3.24 -1.12
CA ASN A 75 -8.18 3.68 -0.17
C ASN A 75 -7.99 2.99 1.19
N GLN A 76 -7.77 1.68 1.18
CA GLN A 76 -7.48 0.94 2.41
C GLN A 76 -6.17 1.42 3.06
N LEU A 77 -5.11 1.67 2.28
CA LEU A 77 -3.88 2.26 2.82
C LEU A 77 -4.13 3.61 3.48
N LYS A 78 -4.97 4.47 2.88
CA LYS A 78 -5.41 5.77 3.43
C LYS A 78 -6.30 5.64 4.67
N GLU A 79 -7.15 4.61 4.75
CA GLU A 79 -8.01 4.36 5.90
C GLU A 79 -7.24 3.82 7.11
N LYS A 80 -6.23 2.99 6.86
CA LYS A 80 -5.31 2.52 7.91
C LYS A 80 -4.40 3.65 8.42
N VAL A 81 -4.39 4.82 7.78
CA VAL A 81 -3.73 6.02 8.31
C VAL A 81 -4.52 6.53 9.51
N PRO A 82 -3.92 6.59 10.72
CA PRO A 82 -4.54 7.26 11.86
C PRO A 82 -5.00 8.67 11.51
N SER A 83 -6.22 9.01 11.95
CA SER A 83 -6.91 10.29 11.69
C SER A 83 -6.10 11.53 12.04
N SER A 84 -5.07 11.39 12.89
CA SER A 84 -4.09 12.43 13.25
C SER A 84 -3.33 13.04 12.06
N PHE A 85 -3.37 12.43 10.87
CA PHE A 85 -2.81 12.95 9.63
C PHE A 85 -3.85 13.46 8.63
N LYS A 86 -5.15 13.29 8.91
CA LYS A 86 -6.25 13.76 8.05
C LYS A 86 -6.64 15.23 8.32
N GLU A 87 -6.15 15.82 9.40
CA GLU A 87 -6.38 17.23 9.75
C GLU A 87 -5.07 18.02 9.69
N LYS A 88 -4.86 18.70 8.56
CA LYS A 88 -4.26 20.04 8.51
C LYS A 88 -4.62 20.76 7.22
#